data_AF-A0AAN8VMB0-F1
#
_entry.id   AF-A0AAN8VMB0-F1
#
_cell.length_a   1.000
_cell.length_b   1.000
_cell.length_c   1.000
_cell.angle_alpha   90.00
_cell.angle_beta   90.00
_cell.angle_gamma   90.00
#
_symmetry.space_group_name_H-M   'P 1'
#
loop_
_entity.id
_entity.type
_entity.pdbx_description
1 polymer ?
#
loop_
_entity_poly.entity_id
_entity_poly.type
_entity_poly.pdbx_seq_one_letter_code
_entity_poly.pdbx_strand_id
1 'polypeptide(L)'
;MASGSDGLGLGSEDYETLMATTDVELLKKAWRNEKASPEILRFQFNLIQRSREQIQLMEETVEELAESGADPLTVSLYQMDLDRVLFLLRSYLRIRLQKIEKYVIHISKTELWNRLSDQEQKFAKRCTDDLEKHLNQSVLSKLPYGYQSILKQSISSEEDDMGSLLNLHQARRLGHD
;
A
#
# COMPACT_ATOMS: atom_id res chain seq x y z
N MET A 1 24.52 55.44 18.69
CA MET A 1 24.09 54.03 18.77
C MET A 1 22.59 53.97 18.57
N ALA A 2 22.15 53.42 17.43
CA ALA A 2 20.79 52.92 17.22
C ALA A 2 20.89 52.00 15.99
N SER A 3 20.97 50.70 16.26
CA SER A 3 20.84 49.63 15.27
C SER A 3 19.34 49.34 15.13
N GLY A 4 18.84 49.28 13.90
CA GLY A 4 17.42 49.14 13.61
C GLY A 4 17.17 48.29 12.37
N SER A 5 17.19 46.97 12.59
CA SER A 5 16.58 45.87 11.83
C SER A 5 16.61 45.92 10.30
N ASP A 6 17.58 45.19 9.73
CA ASP A 6 17.41 44.55 8.43
C ASP A 6 16.23 43.57 8.49
N GLY A 7 15.30 43.72 7.54
CA GLY A 7 14.19 42.80 7.33
C GLY A 7 14.72 41.46 6.87
N LEU A 8 14.61 40.44 7.73
CA LEU A 8 14.82 39.06 7.36
C LEU A 8 13.66 38.61 6.47
N GLY A 9 13.88 38.68 5.16
CA GLY A 9 13.10 37.91 4.19
C GLY A 9 13.34 36.43 4.43
N LEU A 10 12.40 35.79 5.15
CA LEU A 10 12.34 34.33 5.23
C LEU A 10 12.15 33.79 3.81
N GLY A 11 13.16 33.06 3.32
CA GLY A 11 13.24 32.59 1.95
C GLY A 11 12.10 31.64 1.57
N SER A 12 11.46 31.93 0.44
CA SER A 12 10.56 31.01 -0.27
C SER A 12 11.23 29.66 -0.58
N GLU A 13 12.55 29.65 -0.74
CA GLU A 13 13.35 28.48 -1.11
C GLU A 13 13.51 27.45 0.03
N ASP A 14 13.52 27.91 1.29
CA ASP A 14 13.57 27.02 2.46
C ASP A 14 12.22 26.32 2.68
N TYR A 15 11.11 26.98 2.34
CA TYR A 15 9.78 26.39 2.40
C TYR A 15 9.56 25.35 1.29
N GLU A 16 10.08 25.61 0.08
CA GLU A 16 9.98 24.71 -1.07
C GLU A 16 10.81 23.43 -0.86
N THR A 17 11.98 23.54 -0.24
CA THR A 17 12.84 22.40 0.14
C THR A 17 12.25 21.58 1.29
N LEU A 18 11.56 22.22 2.25
CA LEU A 18 10.79 21.55 3.30
C LEU A 18 9.53 20.82 2.78
N MET A 19 9.06 21.18 1.58
CA MET A 19 7.87 20.59 0.94
C MET A 19 8.19 19.46 -0.03
N ALA A 20 9.46 19.13 -0.27
CA ALA A 20 9.86 17.94 -1.03
C ALA A 20 9.61 16.67 -0.18
N THR A 21 8.35 16.22 -0.12
CA THR A 21 8.02 14.96 0.55
C THR A 21 8.81 13.83 -0.10
N THR A 22 9.71 13.20 0.66
CA THR A 22 10.52 12.10 0.14
C THR A 22 9.62 10.93 -0.26
N ASP A 23 10.04 10.12 -1.25
CA ASP A 23 9.28 8.92 -1.64
C ASP A 23 9.06 7.98 -0.43
N VAL A 24 9.97 7.98 0.56
CA VAL A 24 9.82 7.26 1.82
C VAL A 24 8.64 7.78 2.65
N GLU A 25 8.44 9.09 2.74
CA GLU A 25 7.31 9.69 3.45
C GLU A 25 5.97 9.41 2.76
N LEU A 26 5.97 9.51 1.42
CA LEU A 26 4.82 9.14 0.60
C LEU A 26 4.47 7.66 0.78
N LEU A 27 5.47 6.78 0.82
CA LEU A 27 5.29 5.34 1.07
C LEU A 27 4.77 5.08 2.49
N LYS A 28 5.29 5.77 3.51
CA LYS A 28 4.76 5.69 4.89
C LYS A 28 3.29 6.12 4.96
N LYS A 29 2.90 7.16 4.23
CA LYS A 29 1.51 7.62 4.15
C LYS A 29 0.63 6.61 3.44
N ALA A 30 1.07 6.11 2.29
CA ALA A 30 0.37 5.06 1.54
C ALA A 30 0.14 3.81 2.40
N TRP A 31 1.18 3.36 3.10
CA TRP A 31 1.15 2.23 4.02
C TRP A 31 0.15 2.43 5.17
N ARG A 32 0.21 3.58 5.87
CA ARG A 32 -0.74 3.87 6.96
C ARG A 32 -2.19 3.90 6.47
N ASN A 33 -2.44 4.55 5.33
CA ASN A 33 -3.77 4.65 4.75
C ASN A 33 -4.30 3.28 4.36
N GLU A 34 -3.49 2.47 3.69
CA GLU A 34 -3.88 1.11 3.32
C GLU A 34 -4.16 0.26 4.56
N LYS A 35 -3.33 0.34 5.60
CA LYS A 35 -3.53 -0.41 6.85
C LYS A 35 -4.81 -0.01 7.58
N ALA A 36 -5.17 1.28 7.56
CA ALA A 36 -6.33 1.82 8.27
C ALA A 36 -7.65 1.73 7.47
N SER A 37 -7.56 1.56 6.14
CA SER A 37 -8.75 1.47 5.29
C SER A 37 -9.34 0.06 5.32
N PRO A 38 -10.67 -0.10 5.48
CA PRO A 38 -11.33 -1.39 5.26
C PRO A 38 -11.30 -1.77 3.77
N GLU A 39 -11.52 -0.81 2.87
CA GLU A 39 -11.49 -1.02 1.41
C GLU A 39 -10.05 -1.05 0.85
N ILE A 40 -9.87 -1.70 -0.31
CA ILE A 40 -8.61 -1.69 -1.06
C ILE A 40 -8.45 -0.33 -1.76
N LEU A 41 -7.34 0.35 -1.49
CA LEU A 41 -7.05 1.65 -2.10
C LEU A 41 -6.45 1.49 -3.50
N ARG A 42 -6.38 2.59 -4.25
CA ARG A 42 -5.72 2.61 -5.57
C ARG A 42 -4.23 2.29 -5.44
N PHE A 43 -3.75 1.34 -6.23
CA PHE A 43 -2.34 1.00 -6.29
C PHE A 43 -1.51 2.21 -6.75
N GLN A 44 -0.50 2.58 -5.96
CA GLN A 44 0.36 3.72 -6.26
C GLN A 44 1.53 3.30 -7.14
N PHE A 45 1.26 2.96 -8.41
CA PHE A 45 2.25 2.38 -9.32
C PHE A 45 3.57 3.19 -9.37
N ASN A 46 3.49 4.48 -9.69
CA ASN A 46 4.66 5.32 -9.84
C ASN A 46 5.50 5.42 -8.56
N LEU A 47 4.86 5.55 -7.40
CA LEU A 47 5.54 5.60 -6.10
C LEU A 47 6.27 4.29 -5.81
N ILE A 48 5.60 3.16 -6.06
CA ILE A 48 6.17 1.84 -5.80
C ILE A 48 7.33 1.52 -6.75
N GLN A 49 7.22 1.89 -8.03
CA GLN A 49 8.33 1.72 -8.98
C GLN A 49 9.56 2.54 -8.57
N ARG A 50 9.40 3.85 -8.33
CA ARG A 50 10.53 4.68 -7.86
C ARG A 50 11.11 4.18 -6.54
N SER A 51 10.26 3.76 -5.61
CA SER A 51 10.73 3.20 -4.33
C SER A 51 11.57 1.93 -4.54
N ARG A 52 11.21 1.08 -5.51
CA ARG A 52 12.01 -0.13 -5.85
C ARG A 52 13.34 0.22 -6.48
N GLU A 53 13.35 1.18 -7.40
CA GLU A 53 14.58 1.67 -8.03
C GLU A 53 15.53 2.27 -6.99
N GLN A 54 15.02 3.08 -6.05
CA GLN A 54 15.83 3.66 -4.97
C GLN A 54 16.37 2.59 -4.01
N ILE A 55 15.57 1.57 -3.69
CA ILE A 55 16.03 0.43 -2.88
C ILE A 55 17.17 -0.30 -3.60
N GLN A 56 17.03 -0.55 -4.91
CA GLN A 56 18.07 -1.22 -5.69
C GLN A 56 19.39 -0.43 -5.71
N LEU A 57 19.32 0.89 -5.90
CA LEU A 57 20.50 1.75 -5.84
C LEU A 57 21.14 1.74 -4.44
N MET A 58 20.32 1.71 -3.37
CA MET A 58 20.84 1.60 -2.00
C MET A 58 21.48 0.23 -1.73
N GLU A 59 20.94 -0.86 -2.30
CA GLU A 59 21.54 -2.19 -2.24
C GLU A 59 22.93 -2.20 -2.87
N GLU A 60 23.05 -1.65 -4.10
CA GLU A 60 24.32 -1.51 -4.81
C GLU A 60 25.32 -0.64 -4.01
N THR A 61 24.86 0.49 -3.45
CA THR A 61 25.71 1.37 -2.63
C THR A 61 26.24 0.66 -1.38
N VAL A 62 25.41 -0.13 -0.70
CA VAL A 62 25.84 -0.87 0.50
C VAL A 62 26.88 -1.94 0.14
N GLU A 63 26.70 -2.62 -0.98
CA GLU A 63 27.66 -3.60 -1.50
C GLU A 63 29.01 -2.95 -1.83
N GLU A 64 29.00 -1.82 -2.55
CA GLU A 64 30.22 -1.05 -2.86
C GLU A 64 30.95 -0.57 -1.59
N LEU A 65 30.22 -0.05 -0.59
CA LEU A 65 30.81 0.40 0.67
C LEU A 65 31.44 -0.76 1.46
N ALA A 66 30.84 -1.94 1.40
CA ALA A 66 31.37 -3.13 2.03
C ALA A 66 32.67 -3.61 1.34
N GLU A 67 32.75 -3.51 0.02
CA GLU A 67 33.93 -3.87 -0.77
C GLU A 67 35.06 -2.85 -0.65
N SER A 68 34.74 -1.55 -0.57
CA SER A 68 35.72 -0.47 -0.54
C SER A 68 36.48 -0.36 0.79
N GLY A 69 36.17 -1.22 1.77
CA GLY A 69 36.76 -1.18 3.11
C GLY A 69 36.33 0.05 3.92
N ALA A 70 35.10 0.53 3.71
CA ALA A 70 34.54 1.63 4.51
C ALA A 70 34.44 1.23 6.00
N ASP A 71 34.30 2.24 6.86
CA ASP A 71 34.13 2.01 8.30
C ASP A 71 32.92 1.08 8.58
N PRO A 72 33.08 0.00 9.37
CA PRO A 72 32.01 -0.98 9.62
C PRO A 72 30.73 -0.38 10.22
N LEU A 73 30.82 0.70 11.01
CA LEU A 73 29.64 1.36 11.57
C LEU A 73 28.85 2.08 10.48
N THR A 74 29.54 2.68 9.52
CA THR A 74 28.93 3.33 8.36
C THR A 74 28.14 2.32 7.52
N VAL A 75 28.76 1.19 7.16
CA VAL A 75 28.09 0.11 6.39
C VAL A 75 26.85 -0.40 7.14
N SER A 76 26.97 -0.63 8.45
CA SER A 76 25.86 -1.09 9.29
C SER A 76 24.69 -0.09 9.33
N LEU A 77 24.97 1.21 9.37
CA LEU A 77 23.93 2.24 9.36
C LEU A 77 23.14 2.23 8.04
N TYR A 78 23.83 2.17 6.90
CA TYR A 78 23.17 2.07 5.59
C TYR A 78 22.36 0.78 5.45
N GLN A 79 22.88 -0.35 5.92
CA GLN A 79 22.14 -1.62 5.92
C GLN A 79 20.86 -1.53 6.77
N MET A 80 20.92 -0.93 7.96
CA MET A 80 19.74 -0.75 8.81
C MET A 80 18.66 0.11 8.16
N ASP A 81 19.05 1.19 7.47
CA ASP A 81 18.09 2.06 6.79
C ASP A 81 17.50 1.39 5.54
N LEU A 82 18.31 0.64 4.79
CA LEU A 82 17.83 -0.24 3.71
C LEU A 82 16.79 -1.24 4.23
N ASP A 83 17.08 -1.94 5.33
CA ASP A 83 16.18 -2.93 5.94
C ASP A 83 14.85 -2.30 6.36
N ARG A 84 14.89 -1.07 6.91
CA ARG A 84 13.68 -0.32 7.29
C ARG A 84 12.80 0.02 6.09
N VAL A 85 13.39 0.48 4.99
CA VAL A 85 12.64 0.83 3.77
C VAL A 85 12.10 -0.43 3.09
N LEU A 86 12.89 -1.49 3.02
CA LEU A 86 12.48 -2.80 2.54
C LEU A 86 11.31 -3.37 3.35
N PHE A 87 11.37 -3.30 4.68
CA PHE A 87 10.28 -3.70 5.55
C PHE A 87 9.01 -2.91 5.23
N LEU A 88 9.11 -1.60 5.09
CA LEU A 88 7.96 -0.74 4.80
C LEU A 88 7.29 -1.11 3.47
N LEU A 89 8.07 -1.26 2.39
CA LEU A 89 7.56 -1.66 1.08
C LEU A 89 6.92 -3.05 1.12
N ARG A 90 7.60 -4.04 1.72
CA ARG A 90 7.08 -5.41 1.86
C ARG A 90 5.81 -5.44 2.69
N SER A 91 5.74 -4.67 3.77
CA SER A 91 4.56 -4.56 4.62
C SER A 91 3.37 -3.99 3.86
N TYR A 92 3.57 -2.93 3.07
CA TYR A 92 2.52 -2.36 2.20
C TYR A 92 1.95 -3.39 1.23
N LEU A 93 2.82 -4.07 0.49
CA LEU A 93 2.39 -5.08 -0.49
C LEU A 93 1.68 -6.26 0.19
N ARG A 94 2.17 -6.72 1.34
CA ARG A 94 1.56 -7.82 2.11
C ARG A 94 0.15 -7.47 2.58
N ILE A 95 -0.06 -6.26 3.12
CA ILE A 95 -1.38 -5.80 3.56
C ILE A 95 -2.37 -5.82 2.39
N ARG A 96 -1.93 -5.36 1.21
CA ARG A 96 -2.78 -5.36 0.02
C ARG A 96 -3.14 -6.76 -0.43
N LEU A 97 -2.17 -7.69 -0.50
CA LEU A 97 -2.44 -9.09 -0.84
C LEU A 97 -3.44 -9.74 0.12
N GLN A 98 -3.29 -9.51 1.44
CA GLN A 98 -4.24 -10.01 2.44
C GLN A 98 -5.66 -9.49 2.23
N LYS A 99 -5.82 -8.20 1.90
CA LYS A 99 -7.14 -7.64 1.57
C LYS A 99 -7.70 -8.23 0.29
N ILE A 100 -6.87 -8.39 -0.73
CA ILE A 100 -7.28 -8.97 -2.02
C ILE A 100 -7.76 -10.40 -1.81
N GLU A 101 -7.01 -11.22 -1.08
CA GLU A 101 -7.38 -12.59 -0.76
C GLU A 101 -8.70 -12.66 0.02
N LYS A 102 -8.85 -11.81 1.05
CA LYS A 102 -10.05 -11.79 1.89
C LYS A 102 -11.31 -11.37 1.12
N TYR A 103 -11.20 -10.39 0.21
CA TYR A 103 -12.35 -9.80 -0.47
C TYR A 103 -12.37 -10.09 -1.97
N VAL A 104 -11.74 -11.20 -2.41
CA VAL A 104 -11.48 -11.50 -3.83
C VAL A 104 -12.76 -11.53 -4.67
N ILE A 105 -13.85 -12.08 -4.12
CA ILE A 105 -15.14 -12.19 -4.80
C ILE A 105 -15.78 -10.81 -5.02
N HIS A 106 -15.76 -9.94 -4.00
CA HIS A 106 -16.30 -8.59 -4.08
C HIS A 106 -15.46 -7.69 -5.01
N ILE A 107 -14.13 -7.79 -4.93
CA ILE A 107 -13.22 -7.04 -5.79
C ILE A 107 -13.41 -7.41 -7.27
N SER A 108 -13.64 -8.69 -7.58
CA SER A 108 -13.80 -9.18 -8.96
C SER A 108 -15.11 -8.73 -9.62
N LYS A 109 -16.09 -8.28 -8.83
CA LYS A 109 -17.42 -7.85 -9.29
C LYS A 109 -17.59 -6.34 -9.38
N THR A 110 -16.68 -5.59 -8.77
CA THR A 110 -16.79 -4.14 -8.57
C THR A 110 -15.67 -3.41 -9.32
N GLU A 111 -15.82 -2.10 -9.49
CA GLU A 111 -14.79 -1.20 -10.03
C GLU A 111 -13.46 -1.19 -9.23
N LEU A 112 -13.42 -1.88 -8.09
CA LEU A 112 -12.20 -2.10 -7.31
C LEU A 112 -11.14 -2.89 -8.09
N TRP A 113 -11.53 -3.70 -9.07
CA TRP A 113 -10.60 -4.41 -9.94
C TRP A 113 -9.57 -3.47 -10.60
N ASN A 114 -10.01 -2.30 -11.02
CA ASN A 114 -9.20 -1.28 -11.68
C ASN A 114 -8.19 -0.60 -10.74
N ARG A 115 -8.30 -0.83 -9.42
CA ARG A 115 -7.38 -0.30 -8.39
C ARG A 115 -6.17 -1.21 -8.16
N LEU A 116 -6.15 -2.42 -8.69
CA LEU A 116 -5.09 -3.41 -8.50
C LEU A 116 -3.99 -3.25 -9.57
N SER A 117 -2.75 -3.57 -9.20
CA SER A 117 -1.67 -3.76 -10.17
C SER A 117 -1.88 -5.04 -11.02
N ASP A 118 -1.22 -5.15 -12.16
CA ASP A 118 -1.31 -6.34 -13.02
C ASP A 118 -0.90 -7.63 -12.30
N GLN A 119 0.07 -7.54 -11.39
CA GLN A 119 0.52 -8.68 -10.57
C GLN A 119 -0.54 -9.06 -9.54
N GLU A 120 -1.16 -8.08 -8.90
CA GLU A 120 -2.27 -8.27 -7.98
C GLU A 120 -3.51 -8.87 -8.67
N GLN A 121 -3.81 -8.43 -9.89
CA GLN A 121 -4.89 -8.99 -10.70
C GLN A 121 -4.63 -10.47 -11.04
N LYS A 122 -3.40 -10.81 -11.42
CA LYS A 122 -3.00 -12.22 -11.66
C LYS A 122 -3.07 -13.07 -10.40
N PHE A 123 -2.82 -12.48 -9.23
CA PHE A 123 -2.98 -13.16 -7.94
C PHE A 123 -4.46 -13.37 -7.61
N ALA A 124 -5.29 -12.34 -7.73
CA ALA A 124 -6.73 -12.41 -7.49
C ALA A 124 -7.44 -13.46 -8.35
N LYS A 125 -7.10 -13.56 -9.65
CA LYS A 125 -7.64 -14.61 -10.53
C LYS A 125 -7.29 -16.01 -10.01
N ARG A 126 -6.01 -16.24 -9.71
CA ARG A 126 -5.55 -17.53 -9.16
C ARG A 126 -6.24 -17.89 -7.85
N CYS A 127 -6.36 -16.95 -6.92
CA CYS A 127 -7.09 -17.16 -5.67
C CYS A 127 -8.56 -17.55 -5.92
N THR A 128 -9.22 -16.91 -6.90
CA THR A 128 -10.61 -17.22 -7.24
C THR A 128 -10.74 -18.63 -7.83
N ASP A 129 -9.85 -18.98 -8.77
CA ASP A 129 -9.85 -20.29 -9.43
C ASP A 129 -9.57 -21.42 -8.41
N ASP A 130 -8.59 -21.22 -7.53
CA ASP A 130 -8.24 -22.20 -6.49
C ASP A 130 -9.37 -22.37 -5.47
N LEU A 131 -10.00 -21.27 -5.05
CA LEU A 131 -11.13 -21.29 -4.13
C LEU A 131 -12.34 -22.01 -4.74
N GLU A 132 -12.67 -21.70 -6.00
CA GLU A 132 -13.77 -22.33 -6.73
C GLU A 132 -13.53 -23.83 -6.88
N LYS A 133 -12.32 -24.23 -7.30
CA LYS A 133 -11.95 -25.64 -7.45
C LYS A 133 -12.07 -26.40 -6.12
N HIS A 134 -11.53 -25.84 -5.04
CA HIS A 134 -11.59 -26.46 -3.72
C HIS A 134 -13.05 -26.63 -3.26
N LEU A 135 -13.86 -25.57 -3.32
CA LEU A 135 -15.24 -25.63 -2.87
C LEU A 135 -16.12 -26.54 -3.75
N ASN A 136 -15.86 -26.61 -5.06
CA ASN A 136 -16.54 -27.56 -5.95
C ASN A 136 -16.27 -29.01 -5.56
N GLN A 137 -15.03 -29.34 -5.24
CA GLN A 137 -14.61 -30.68 -4.81
C GLN A 137 -15.18 -31.04 -3.42
N SER A 138 -15.20 -30.08 -2.50
CA SER A 138 -15.59 -30.35 -1.11
C SER A 138 -17.09 -30.33 -0.87
N VAL A 139 -17.82 -29.32 -1.38
CA VAL A 139 -19.21 -29.03 -0.95
C VAL A 139 -20.15 -28.68 -2.08
N LEU A 140 -19.76 -27.83 -3.04
CA LEU A 140 -20.72 -27.26 -4.00
C LEU A 140 -21.34 -28.33 -4.91
N SER A 141 -20.60 -29.38 -5.28
CA SER A 141 -21.12 -30.51 -6.06
C SER A 141 -22.21 -31.32 -5.35
N LYS A 142 -22.34 -31.17 -4.03
CA LYS A 142 -23.34 -31.85 -3.20
C LYS A 142 -24.55 -30.98 -2.88
N LEU A 143 -24.51 -29.69 -3.22
CA LEU A 143 -25.59 -28.77 -2.91
C LEU A 143 -26.73 -28.86 -3.95
N PRO A 144 -27.98 -28.58 -3.53
CA PRO A 144 -29.12 -28.51 -4.43
C PRO A 144 -28.92 -27.53 -5.59
N TYR A 145 -29.69 -27.72 -6.66
CA TYR A 145 -29.68 -26.84 -7.83
C TYR A 145 -29.87 -25.37 -7.42
N GLY A 146 -29.05 -24.48 -7.99
CA GLY A 146 -29.02 -23.05 -7.66
C GLY A 146 -27.97 -22.63 -6.63
N TYR A 147 -27.48 -23.55 -5.79
CA TYR A 147 -26.47 -23.27 -4.74
C TYR A 147 -25.05 -23.73 -5.08
N GLN A 148 -24.84 -24.26 -6.29
CA GLN A 148 -23.56 -24.84 -6.71
C GLN A 148 -22.54 -23.77 -7.16
N SER A 149 -22.88 -22.48 -7.07
CA SER A 149 -22.02 -21.38 -7.51
C SER A 149 -21.81 -20.35 -6.39
N ILE A 150 -20.54 -20.13 -6.04
CA ILE A 150 -20.06 -19.09 -5.12
C ILE A 150 -20.50 -17.70 -5.55
N LEU A 151 -20.43 -17.42 -6.85
CA LEU A 151 -20.72 -16.10 -7.38
C LEU A 151 -22.21 -15.77 -7.25
N LYS A 152 -23.10 -16.76 -7.35
CA LYS A 152 -24.55 -16.56 -7.18
C LYS A 152 -24.92 -16.26 -5.73
N GLN A 153 -24.34 -16.98 -4.77
CA GLN A 153 -24.63 -16.79 -3.36
C GLN A 153 -24.16 -15.43 -2.84
N SER A 154 -23.02 -14.94 -3.34
CA SER A 154 -22.51 -13.61 -2.97
C SER A 154 -23.28 -12.45 -3.60
N ILE A 155 -24.15 -12.69 -4.59
CA ILE A 155 -25.07 -11.64 -5.14
C ILE A 155 -26.30 -11.49 -4.24
N SER A 156 -26.66 -12.53 -3.49
CA SER A 156 -27.82 -12.52 -2.60
C SER A 156 -27.56 -11.84 -1.25
N SER A 157 -26.33 -11.41 -0.97
CA SER A 157 -25.98 -10.69 0.25
C SER A 157 -26.22 -9.20 0.04
N GLU A 158 -27.09 -8.60 0.85
CA GLU A 158 -27.41 -7.15 0.80
C GLU A 158 -26.37 -6.28 1.53
N GLU A 159 -25.48 -6.89 2.32
CA GLU A 159 -24.45 -6.20 3.09
C GLU A 159 -23.11 -6.18 2.34
N ASP A 160 -22.57 -4.96 2.14
CA ASP A 160 -21.22 -4.75 1.60
C ASP A 160 -20.19 -4.94 2.72
N ASP A 161 -19.38 -6.00 2.63
CA ASP A 161 -18.33 -6.34 3.59
C ASP A 161 -17.24 -5.26 3.72
N MET A 162 -17.20 -4.31 2.79
CA MET A 162 -16.25 -3.21 2.73
C MET A 162 -16.89 -1.91 3.21
N GLY A 163 -16.62 -1.52 4.47
CA GLY A 163 -17.09 -0.25 5.01
C GLY A 163 -16.61 0.95 4.16
N SER A 164 -17.52 1.85 3.78
CA SER A 164 -17.17 3.04 3.00
C SER A 164 -16.36 4.07 3.82
N LEU A 165 -15.31 4.64 3.22
CA LEU A 165 -14.52 5.74 3.81
C LEU A 165 -15.32 7.05 4.03
N LEU A 166 -16.60 7.10 3.63
CA LEU A 166 -17.50 8.23 3.88
C LEU A 166 -17.54 8.65 5.37
N ASN A 167 -17.28 7.74 6.31
CA ASN A 167 -17.33 8.03 7.74
C ASN A 167 -16.11 8.78 8.29
N LEU A 168 -14.95 8.74 7.63
CA LEU A 168 -13.74 9.45 8.11
C LEU A 168 -13.69 10.93 7.69
N HIS A 169 -14.30 11.27 6.54
CA HIS A 169 -14.41 12.68 6.11
C HIS A 169 -15.45 13.48 6.91
N GLN A 170 -16.43 12.82 7.53
CA GLN A 170 -17.32 13.46 8.50
C GLN A 170 -16.63 13.68 9.85
N ALA A 171 -15.83 12.71 10.33
CA ALA A 171 -15.08 12.84 11.58
C ALA A 171 -14.04 13.98 11.56
N ARG A 172 -13.40 14.24 10.42
CA ARG A 172 -12.46 15.37 10.27
C ARG A 172 -13.16 16.73 10.17
N ARG A 173 -14.45 16.78 9.79
CA ARG A 173 -15.25 18.01 9.73
C ARG A 173 -15.90 18.38 11.06
N LEU A 174 -16.04 17.43 11.99
CA LEU A 174 -16.67 17.63 13.30
C LEU A 174 -15.67 17.93 14.44
N GLY A 175 -14.38 18.05 14.13
CA GLY A 175 -13.32 18.41 15.09
C GLY A 175 -12.84 19.86 14.99
N HIS A 176 -13.63 20.72 14.35
CA HIS A 176 -13.34 22.15 14.21
C HIS A 176 -14.60 22.95 14.56
N ASP A 177 -15.00 22.85 15.82
CA ASP A 177 -15.80 23.85 16.56
C ASP A 177 -15.26 23.93 17.99
#